data_AF-A0A7C3A292-F1
#
_entry.id   AF-A0A7C3A292-F1
#
_cell.length_a   1.000
_cell.length_b   1.000
_cell.length_c   1.000
_cell.angle_alpha   90.00
_cell.angle_beta   90.00
_cell.angle_gamma   90.00
#
_symmetry.space_group_name_H-M   'P 1'
#
loop_
_entity.id
_entity.type
_entity.pdbx_description
1 polymer ?
#
loop_
_entity_poly.entity_id
_entity_poly.type
_entity_poly.pdbx_seq_one_letter_code
_entity_poly.pdbx_strand_id
1 'polypeptide(L)'
;IFWNYYAAVPGELLEAARIDGAGILGIYRYIILPISMPGFVVVTIWQFTSIWNEFLFAVTITSSPVKRPLMVAVYNLQGSQITEWNIQMAGALLAALPTLLVYLALGRYFLRGLLAGSVKG
;
A
#
# COMPACT_ATOMS: atom_id res chain seq x y z
N ILE A 1 8.32 3.68 -8.12
CA ILE A 1 8.07 2.26 -8.45
C ILE A 1 7.59 2.07 -9.89
N PHE A 2 6.50 2.72 -10.33
CA PHE A 2 5.97 2.53 -11.69
C PHE A 2 6.92 2.91 -12.83
N TRP A 3 7.76 3.94 -12.66
CA TRP A 3 8.76 4.32 -13.68
C TRP A 3 9.65 3.15 -14.12
N ASN A 4 10.15 2.36 -13.18
CA ASN A 4 11.00 1.20 -13.50
C ASN A 4 10.23 0.10 -14.24
N TYR A 5 8.94 -0.10 -13.94
CA TYR A 5 8.10 -1.04 -14.66
C TYR A 5 7.85 -0.60 -16.10
N TYR A 6 7.65 0.71 -16.34
CA TYR A 6 7.43 1.26 -17.67
C TYR A 6 8.70 1.33 -18.51
N ALA A 7 9.84 1.65 -17.89
CA ALA A 7 11.13 1.65 -18.56
C ALA A 7 11.55 0.24 -19.03
N ALA A 8 11.02 -0.82 -18.43
CA ALA A 8 11.28 -2.20 -18.82
C ALA A 8 10.43 -2.69 -20.01
N VAL A 9 9.49 -1.87 -20.51
CA VAL A 9 8.65 -2.22 -21.67
C VAL A 9 9.45 -1.96 -22.95
N PRO A 10 9.71 -2.97 -23.80
CA PRO A 10 10.41 -2.78 -25.06
C PRO A 10 9.63 -1.86 -26.00
N GLY A 11 10.31 -0.94 -26.67
CA GLY A 11 9.71 -0.06 -27.68
C GLY A 11 9.03 -0.83 -28.82
N GLU A 12 9.58 -1.97 -29.20
CA GLU A 12 9.04 -2.88 -30.24
C GLU A 12 7.62 -3.37 -29.92
N LEU A 13 7.30 -3.59 -28.63
CA LEU A 13 5.97 -4.03 -28.20
C LEU A 13 4.93 -2.91 -28.38
N LEU A 14 5.35 -1.65 -28.18
CA LEU A 14 4.52 -0.47 -28.37
C LEU A 14 4.31 -0.18 -29.86
N GLU A 15 5.32 -0.39 -30.69
CA GLU A 15 5.24 -0.27 -32.14
C GLU A 15 4.34 -1.35 -32.75
N ALA A 16 4.49 -2.62 -32.34
CA ALA A 16 3.62 -3.70 -32.76
C ALA A 16 2.15 -3.42 -32.41
N ALA A 17 1.86 -2.96 -31.19
CA ALA A 17 0.51 -2.60 -30.78
C ALA A 17 -0.08 -1.45 -31.61
N ARG A 18 0.75 -0.49 -32.04
CA ARG A 18 0.32 0.59 -32.95
C ARG A 18 0.03 0.06 -34.36
N ILE A 19 0.84 -0.88 -34.86
CA ILE A 19 0.62 -1.54 -36.15
C ILE A 19 -0.69 -2.33 -36.13
N ASP A 20 -1.00 -2.98 -35.01
CA ASP A 20 -2.27 -3.70 -34.76
C ASP A 20 -3.49 -2.77 -34.55
N GLY A 21 -3.31 -1.45 -34.70
CA GLY A 21 -4.38 -0.46 -34.60
C GLY A 21 -4.79 -0.09 -33.18
N ALA A 22 -4.03 -0.49 -32.15
CA ALA A 22 -4.32 -0.09 -30.78
C ALA A 22 -3.99 1.41 -30.58
N GLY A 23 -5.02 2.20 -30.30
CA GLY A 23 -4.85 3.59 -29.84
C GLY A 23 -4.19 3.67 -28.45
N ILE A 24 -3.84 4.89 -28.00
CA ILE A 24 -3.18 5.13 -26.70
C ILE A 24 -3.89 4.45 -25.52
N LEU A 25 -5.23 4.51 -25.51
CA LEU A 25 -6.06 3.90 -24.46
C LEU A 25 -6.02 2.37 -24.51
N GLY A 26 -5.93 1.78 -25.69
CA GLY A 26 -5.77 0.34 -25.89
C GLY A 26 -4.41 -0.13 -25.37
N ILE A 27 -3.34 0.52 -25.80
CA ILE A 27 -1.97 0.25 -25.33
C ILE A 27 -1.89 0.36 -23.80
N TYR A 28 -2.47 1.42 -23.22
CA TYR A 28 -2.47 1.60 -21.78
C TYR A 28 -3.20 0.45 -21.06
N ARG A 29 -4.41 0.11 -21.50
CA ARG A 29 -5.24 -0.90 -20.84
C ARG A 29 -4.71 -2.33 -21.00
N TYR A 30 -4.18 -2.67 -22.17
CA TYR A 30 -3.79 -4.05 -22.50
C TYR A 30 -2.32 -4.37 -22.27
N ILE A 31 -1.44 -3.37 -22.25
CA ILE A 31 0.01 -3.58 -22.10
C ILE A 31 0.49 -2.96 -20.78
N ILE A 32 0.32 -1.65 -20.63
CA ILE A 32 0.90 -0.90 -19.51
C ILE A 32 0.26 -1.30 -18.17
N LEU A 33 -1.06 -1.37 -18.10
CA LEU A 33 -1.82 -1.68 -16.89
C LEU A 33 -1.50 -3.09 -16.31
N PRO A 34 -1.54 -4.19 -17.08
CA PRO A 34 -1.24 -5.52 -16.54
C PRO A 34 0.22 -5.66 -16.10
N ILE A 35 1.18 -5.05 -16.80
CA ILE A 35 2.60 -5.03 -16.39
C ILE A 35 2.79 -4.29 -15.06
N SER A 36 1.93 -3.32 -14.76
CA SER A 36 1.98 -2.52 -13.54
C SER A 36 1.34 -3.19 -12.32
N MET A 37 0.61 -4.30 -12.50
CA MET A 37 -0.15 -4.96 -11.42
C MET A 37 0.72 -5.28 -10.18
N PRO A 38 1.95 -5.81 -10.34
CA PRO A 38 2.89 -5.93 -9.22
C PRO A 38 3.20 -4.61 -8.50
N GLY A 39 3.37 -3.52 -9.25
CA GLY A 39 3.61 -2.19 -8.72
C GLY A 39 2.43 -1.68 -7.90
N PHE A 40 1.19 -1.92 -8.36
CA PHE A 40 -0.01 -1.58 -7.61
C PHE A 40 -0.08 -2.28 -6.26
N VAL A 41 0.27 -3.57 -6.19
CA VAL A 41 0.29 -4.31 -4.91
C VAL A 41 1.24 -3.65 -3.91
N VAL A 42 2.45 -3.29 -4.34
CA VAL A 42 3.44 -2.64 -3.48
C VAL A 42 2.94 -1.29 -2.99
N VAL A 43 2.40 -0.47 -3.89
CA VAL A 43 1.82 0.83 -3.54
C VAL A 43 0.67 0.68 -2.57
N THR A 44 -0.24 -0.28 -2.79
CA THR A 44 -1.39 -0.50 -1.91
C THR A 44 -0.94 -0.88 -0.51
N ILE A 45 0.02 -1.80 -0.35
CA ILE A 45 0.55 -2.18 0.96
C ILE A 45 1.16 -0.95 1.66
N TRP A 46 2.01 -0.22 0.95
CA TRP A 46 2.69 0.94 1.51
C TRP A 46 1.71 2.05 1.88
N GLN A 47 0.78 2.37 0.98
CA GLN A 47 -0.21 3.43 1.19
C GLN A 47 -1.20 3.07 2.31
N PHE A 48 -1.65 1.82 2.37
CA PHE A 48 -2.49 1.34 3.46
C PHE A 48 -1.76 1.48 4.80
N THR A 49 -0.50 1.04 4.85
CA THR A 49 0.32 1.11 6.07
C THR A 49 0.54 2.55 6.50
N SER A 50 0.82 3.47 5.57
CA SER A 50 0.98 4.90 5.86
C SER A 50 -0.31 5.52 6.40
N ILE A 51 -1.44 5.29 5.73
CA ILE A 51 -2.74 5.85 6.16
C ILE A 51 -3.16 5.29 7.52
N TRP A 52 -2.97 3.98 7.73
CA TRP A 52 -3.33 3.33 8.99
C TRP A 52 -2.51 3.84 10.18
N ASN A 53 -1.22 4.13 9.97
CA ASN A 53 -0.33 4.66 11.00
C ASN A 53 -0.34 6.19 11.10
N GLU A 54 -1.14 6.89 10.28
CA GLU A 54 -1.18 8.35 10.27
C GLU A 54 -1.79 8.90 11.57
N PHE A 55 -0.95 9.47 12.43
CA PHE A 55 -1.34 9.98 13.74
C PHE A 55 -1.57 11.49 13.75
N LEU A 56 -0.69 12.27 13.09
CA LEU A 56 -0.69 13.72 13.18
C LEU A 56 -1.92 14.33 12.51
N PHE A 57 -2.27 13.83 11.32
CA PHE A 57 -3.49 14.25 10.64
C PHE A 57 -4.75 13.83 11.41
N ALA A 58 -4.71 12.64 12.01
CA ALA A 58 -5.82 12.09 12.77
C ALA A 58 -6.15 12.92 14.02
N VAL A 59 -5.14 13.32 14.80
CA VAL A 59 -5.34 14.09 16.04
C VAL A 59 -5.77 15.53 15.78
N THR A 60 -5.32 16.11 14.67
CA THR A 60 -5.61 17.52 14.32
C THR A 60 -7.03 17.71 13.78
N ILE A 61 -7.53 16.76 12.99
CA ILE A 61 -8.87 16.86 12.38
C ILE A 61 -9.96 16.28 13.29
N THR A 62 -9.62 15.29 14.11
CA THR A 62 -10.64 14.55 14.85
C THR A 62 -10.90 15.13 16.24
N SER A 63 -11.84 16.07 16.30
CA SER A 63 -12.26 16.69 17.58
C SER A 63 -13.19 15.79 18.41
N SER A 64 -13.99 14.92 17.76
CA SER A 64 -14.97 14.06 18.44
C SER A 64 -14.39 12.71 18.85
N PRO A 65 -14.55 12.27 20.12
CA PRO A 65 -14.04 10.98 20.61
C PRO A 65 -14.52 9.76 19.81
N VAL A 66 -15.75 9.78 19.30
CA VAL A 66 -16.38 8.65 18.59
C VAL A 66 -15.77 8.43 17.19
N LYS A 67 -15.16 9.47 16.61
CA LYS A 67 -14.57 9.41 15.26
C LYS A 67 -13.06 9.19 15.29
N ARG A 68 -12.44 9.07 16.48
CA ARG A 68 -10.98 9.00 16.63
C ARG A 68 -10.43 7.71 16.01
N PRO A 69 -9.43 7.81 15.13
CA PRO A 69 -8.71 6.64 14.64
C PRO A 69 -8.05 5.88 15.79
N LEU A 70 -7.92 4.56 15.62
CA LEU A 70 -7.38 3.66 16.65
C LEU A 70 -6.01 4.11 17.16
N MET A 71 -5.13 4.59 16.28
CA MET A 71 -3.82 5.12 16.65
C MET A 71 -3.89 6.29 17.64
N VAL A 72 -4.87 7.18 17.48
CA VAL A 72 -5.10 8.31 18.39
C VAL A 72 -5.74 7.84 19.70
N ALA A 73 -6.65 6.88 19.64
CA ALA A 73 -7.28 6.31 20.83
C ALA A 73 -6.24 5.62 21.73
N VAL A 74 -5.35 4.80 21.16
CA VAL A 74 -4.28 4.10 21.89
C VAL A 74 -3.29 5.09 22.51
N TYR A 75 -2.94 6.17 21.81
CA TYR A 75 -2.07 7.21 22.34
C TYR A 75 -2.68 7.93 23.56
N ASN A 76 -3.99 8.23 23.52
CA ASN A 76 -4.69 8.89 24.62
C ASN A 76 -4.84 8.01 25.88
N LEU A 77 -4.48 6.72 25.82
CA LEU A 77 -4.43 5.85 27.00
C LEU A 77 -3.23 6.15 27.91
N GLN A 78 -2.26 6.96 27.46
CA GLN A 78 -1.29 7.60 28.34
C GLN A 78 -2.00 8.66 29.18
N GLY A 79 -2.66 8.23 30.25
CA GLY A 79 -3.34 9.11 31.21
C GLY A 79 -2.35 9.98 31.99
N SER A 80 -2.84 11.12 32.50
CA SER A 80 -2.02 12.13 33.20
C SER A 80 -1.46 11.69 34.57
N GLN A 81 -1.88 10.56 35.14
CA GLN A 81 -1.51 10.19 36.51
C GLN A 81 -1.03 8.74 36.70
N ILE A 82 -1.57 7.76 35.97
CA ILE A 82 -1.11 6.36 36.00
C ILE A 82 -1.24 5.79 34.59
N THR A 83 -0.10 5.43 33.98
CA THR A 83 -0.08 4.76 32.67
C THR A 83 -0.20 3.26 32.87
N GLU A 84 -1.35 2.71 32.52
CA GLU A 84 -1.60 1.26 32.47
C GLU A 84 -0.91 0.67 31.22
N TRP A 85 0.38 0.34 31.34
CA TRP A 85 1.21 -0.17 30.25
C TRP A 85 0.66 -1.46 29.63
N ASN A 86 0.04 -2.33 30.44
CA ASN A 86 -0.69 -3.53 30.01
C ASN A 86 -1.78 -3.20 28.98
N ILE A 87 -2.61 -2.19 29.24
CA ILE A 87 -3.71 -1.78 28.35
C ILE A 87 -3.15 -1.11 27.09
N GLN A 88 -2.10 -0.29 27.24
CA GLN A 88 -1.46 0.36 26.10
C GLN A 88 -0.80 -0.66 25.15
N MET A 89 -0.11 -1.68 25.69
CA MET A 89 0.49 -2.74 24.89
C MET A 89 -0.56 -3.61 24.20
N ALA A 90 -1.68 -3.92 24.86
CA ALA A 90 -2.80 -4.60 24.25
C ALA A 90 -3.40 -3.78 23.09
N GLY A 91 -3.56 -2.47 23.26
CA GLY A 91 -4.01 -1.55 22.21
C GLY A 91 -3.04 -1.47 21.04
N ALA A 92 -1.73 -1.45 21.29
CA ALA A 92 -0.70 -1.46 20.25
C ALA A 92 -0.71 -2.76 19.43
N LEU A 93 -0.92 -3.91 20.07
CA LEU A 93 -1.08 -5.19 19.38
C LEU A 93 -2.30 -5.19 18.47
N LEU A 94 -3.45 -4.69 18.96
CA LEU A 94 -4.66 -4.55 18.14
C LEU A 94 -4.46 -3.58 16.98
N ALA A 95 -3.71 -2.49 17.19
CA ALA A 95 -3.38 -1.54 16.14
C ALA A 95 -2.45 -2.12 15.06
N ALA A 96 -1.59 -3.07 15.42
CA ALA A 96 -0.72 -3.75 14.47
C ALA A 96 -1.43 -4.84 13.65
N LEU A 97 -2.57 -5.37 14.11
CA LEU A 97 -3.26 -6.48 13.42
C LEU A 97 -3.65 -6.16 11.97
N PRO A 98 -4.24 -5.00 11.63
CA PRO A 98 -4.71 -4.75 10.26
C PRO A 98 -3.57 -4.64 9.25
N THR A 99 -2.46 -4.02 9.62
CA THR A 99 -1.26 -3.98 8.76
C THR A 99 -0.72 -5.40 8.56
N LEU A 100 -0.65 -6.21 9.62
CA LEU A 100 -0.22 -7.61 9.55
C LEU A 100 -1.10 -8.44 8.61
N LEU A 101 -2.42 -8.29 8.69
CA LEU A 101 -3.37 -8.96 7.80
C LEU A 101 -3.17 -8.56 6.33
N VAL A 102 -2.94 -7.26 6.06
CA VAL A 102 -2.67 -6.79 4.70
C VAL A 102 -1.38 -7.38 4.16
N TYR A 103 -0.31 -7.45 4.97
CA TYR A 103 0.93 -8.10 4.58
C TYR A 103 0.77 -9.60 4.32
N LEU A 104 -0.02 -10.32 5.13
CA LEU A 104 -0.27 -11.75 4.91
C LEU A 104 -1.10 -12.00 3.64
N ALA A 105 -2.12 -11.18 3.38
CA ALA A 105 -2.99 -11.33 2.21
C ALA A 105 -2.30 -10.93 0.89
N LEU A 106 -1.57 -9.81 0.90
CA LEU A 106 -0.93 -9.25 -0.29
C LEU A 106 0.53 -9.68 -0.47
N GLY A 107 1.18 -10.22 0.56
CA GLY A 107 2.59 -10.63 0.54
C GLY A 107 2.89 -11.68 -0.54
N ARG A 108 1.96 -12.59 -0.83
CA ARG A 108 2.10 -13.56 -1.93
C ARG A 108 2.18 -12.90 -3.31
N TYR A 109 1.48 -11.78 -3.49
CA TYR A 109 1.49 -11.01 -4.74
C TYR A 109 2.73 -10.13 -4.84
N PHE A 110 3.20 -9.60 -3.71
CA PHE A 110 4.46 -8.88 -3.61
C PHE A 110 5.64 -9.77 -4.04
N LEU A 111 5.72 -11.02 -3.54
CA LEU A 111 6.75 -11.98 -3.93
C LEU A 111 6.68 -12.38 -5.41
N ARG A 112 5.49 -12.63 -5.94
CA ARG A 112 5.30 -12.90 -7.38
C ARG A 112 5.72 -11.73 -8.25
N GLY A 113 5.47 -10.50 -7.80
CA GLY A 113 5.88 -9.27 -8.47
C GLY A 113 7.39 -9.08 -8.52
N LEU A 114 8.09 -9.35 -7.41
CA LEU A 114 9.54 -9.29 -7.30
C LEU A 114 10.22 -10.34 -8.20
N LEU A 115 9.69 -11.56 -8.20
CA LEU A 115 10.21 -12.65 -9.05
C LEU A 115 10.02 -12.36 -10.53
N ALA A 116 8.86 -11.82 -10.95
CA ALA A 116 8.62 -11.45 -12.35
C ALA A 116 9.61 -10.38 -12.88
N GLY A 117 10.13 -9.50 -12.00
CA GLY A 117 11.19 -8.56 -12.34
C GLY A 117 12.60 -9.15 -12.31
N SER A 118 12.82 -10.25 -11.57
CA SER A 118 14.15 -10.86 -11.36
C SER A 118 14.54 -11.91 -12.40
N VAL A 119 13.61 -12.45 -13.19
CA VAL A 119 13.91 -13.49 -14.20
C VAL A 119 14.57 -12.94 -15.49
N LYS A 120 14.82 -11.63 -15.56
CA LYS A 120 15.51 -10.98 -16.69
C LYS A 120 16.96 -10.57 -16.38
N GLY A 121 17.58 -11.21 -15.37
CA GLY A 121 19.02 -11.18 -15.14
C GLY A 121 19.71 -12.34 -15.81
#